data_AF-A0A519FT61-F1
#
_entry.id   AF-A0A519FT61-F1
#
_cell.length_a   1.000
_cell.length_b   1.000
_cell.length_c   1.000
_cell.angle_alpha   90.00
_cell.angle_beta   90.00
_cell.angle_gamma   90.00
#
_symmetry.space_group_name_H-M   'P 1'
#
loop_
_entity.id
_entity.type
_entity.pdbx_description
1 polymer ?
#
loop_
_entity_poly.entity_id
_entity_poly.type
_entity_poly.pdbx_seq_one_letter_code
_entity_poly.pdbx_strand_id
1 'polypeptide(L)'
;VSTSGAEMVEPIGAMLGADHVVATRMEVADGKYTGKIRFYAYAENKAKAINDLARKRGYDLANCYAYSDSVTDLTMLEAVGNPFAVNPDKDLRKIAKERDWPVLVFERPVALGSRVKLPPAKPTLTALAIAGAAGIGAAVWVNSRKARRGA
;
A
#
# COMPACT_ATOMS: atom_id res chain seq x y z
N VAL A 1 2.83 3.07 9.45
CA VAL A 1 4.23 2.57 9.35
C VAL A 1 4.17 1.06 9.24
N SER A 2 4.83 0.42 8.28
CA SER A 2 4.70 -1.03 8.02
C SER A 2 6.02 -1.69 7.66
N THR A 3 6.20 -2.95 8.06
CA THR A 3 7.38 -3.77 7.68
C THR A 3 7.33 -4.21 6.22
N SER A 4 6.13 -4.28 5.61
CA SER A 4 5.97 -4.68 4.22
C SER A 4 6.62 -3.70 3.25
N GLY A 5 6.94 -4.18 2.04
CA GLY A 5 7.52 -3.39 0.97
C GLY A 5 6.61 -2.23 0.55
N ALA A 6 7.21 -1.09 0.25
CA ALA A 6 6.47 0.14 -0.05
C ALA A 6 5.55 0.00 -1.27
N GLU A 7 5.88 -0.85 -2.22
CA GLU A 7 5.09 -1.10 -3.42
C GLU A 7 3.72 -1.72 -3.10
N MET A 8 3.61 -2.40 -1.96
CA MET A 8 2.34 -2.91 -1.43
C MET A 8 1.66 -1.91 -0.50
N VAL A 9 2.44 -1.20 0.32
CA VAL A 9 1.90 -0.35 1.39
C VAL A 9 1.45 1.01 0.87
N GLU A 10 2.15 1.62 -0.08
CA GLU A 10 1.82 2.95 -0.61
C GLU A 10 0.46 3.00 -1.31
N PRO A 11 0.08 2.04 -2.18
CA PRO A 11 -1.26 2.02 -2.76
C PRO A 11 -2.35 1.91 -1.70
N ILE A 12 -2.14 1.10 -0.66
CA ILE A 12 -3.08 0.96 0.46
C ILE A 12 -3.15 2.28 1.25
N GLY A 13 -2.00 2.91 1.52
CA GLY A 13 -1.95 4.21 2.17
C GLY A 13 -2.73 5.28 1.40
N ALA A 14 -2.55 5.34 0.08
CA ALA A 14 -3.30 6.26 -0.79
C ALA A 14 -4.82 5.96 -0.77
N MET A 15 -5.21 4.69 -0.80
CA MET A 15 -6.61 4.28 -0.68
C MET A 15 -7.26 4.68 0.65
N LEU A 16 -6.49 4.66 1.73
CA LEU A 16 -6.92 5.06 3.07
C LEU A 16 -6.85 6.58 3.30
N GLY A 17 -6.28 7.34 2.36
CA GLY A 17 -6.09 8.79 2.50
C GLY A 17 -4.97 9.17 3.47
N ALA A 18 -3.97 8.31 3.65
CA ALA A 18 -2.81 8.62 4.50
C ALA A 18 -1.88 9.64 3.83
N ASP A 19 -1.53 10.71 4.55
CA ASP A 19 -0.60 11.74 4.04
C ASP A 19 0.83 11.20 3.86
N HIS A 20 1.23 10.26 4.74
CA HIS A 20 2.58 9.74 4.81
C HIS A 20 2.61 8.22 5.00
N VAL A 21 3.48 7.56 4.24
CA VAL A 21 3.74 6.12 4.32
C VAL A 21 5.22 5.87 4.61
N VAL A 22 5.47 5.21 5.73
CA VAL A 22 6.78 4.61 6.04
C VAL A 22 6.67 3.11 5.86
N ALA A 23 7.45 2.57 4.95
CA ALA A 23 7.46 1.16 4.56
C ALA A 23 8.89 0.71 4.21
N THR A 24 9.14 -0.60 4.18
CA THR A 24 10.42 -1.16 3.76
C THR A 24 10.71 -0.79 2.30
N ARG A 25 11.94 -0.38 2.01
CA ARG A 25 12.40 0.01 0.66
C ARG A 25 13.42 -1.00 0.17
N MET A 26 13.13 -1.60 -0.97
CA MET A 26 14.11 -2.43 -1.69
C MET A 26 15.10 -1.52 -2.42
N GLU A 27 16.32 -2.01 -2.59
CA GLU A 27 17.29 -1.38 -3.48
C GLU A 27 16.90 -1.70 -4.94
N VAL A 28 16.92 -0.66 -5.77
CA VAL A 28 16.64 -0.75 -7.21
C VAL A 28 17.84 -0.22 -7.96
N ALA A 29 18.35 -1.00 -8.91
CA ALA A 29 19.38 -0.61 -9.87
C ALA A 29 18.91 -1.00 -11.27
N ASP A 30 19.11 -0.11 -12.24
CA ASP A 30 18.72 -0.31 -13.65
C ASP A 30 17.26 -0.75 -13.82
N GLY A 31 16.37 -0.17 -13.00
CA GLY A 31 14.93 -0.46 -13.01
C GLY A 31 14.55 -1.83 -12.47
N LYS A 32 15.47 -2.56 -11.82
CA LYS A 32 15.25 -3.90 -11.27
C LYS A 32 15.61 -3.97 -9.79
N TYR A 33 14.92 -4.82 -9.03
CA TYR A 33 15.32 -5.11 -7.66
C TYR A 33 16.66 -5.83 -7.63
N THR A 34 17.57 -5.35 -6.79
CA THR A 34 18.88 -5.99 -6.61
C THR A 34 18.83 -7.17 -5.63
N GLY A 35 17.70 -7.34 -4.94
CA GLY A 35 17.52 -8.30 -3.84
C GLY A 35 17.96 -7.76 -2.47
N LYS A 36 18.57 -6.57 -2.41
CA LYS A 36 18.98 -5.94 -1.15
C LYS A 36 17.90 -5.01 -0.61
N ILE A 37 17.91 -4.83 0.71
CA ILE A 37 17.01 -3.91 1.40
C ILE A 37 17.77 -2.59 1.64
N ARG A 38 17.25 -1.49 1.11
CA ARG A 38 17.80 -0.14 1.33
C ARG A 38 17.37 0.43 2.68
N PHE A 39 16.12 0.18 3.07
CA PHE A 39 15.59 0.59 4.38
C PHE A 39 14.64 -0.47 4.89
N TYR A 40 14.90 -1.00 6.08
CA TYR A 40 14.06 -2.02 6.69
C TYR A 40 13.21 -1.41 7.81
N ALA A 41 11.91 -1.25 7.56
CA ALA A 41 10.97 -0.62 8.47
C ALA A 41 10.50 -1.61 9.55
N TYR A 42 11.44 -2.08 10.37
CA TYR A 42 11.22 -3.11 11.39
C TYR A 42 11.73 -2.65 12.75
N ALA A 43 11.01 -3.02 13.81
CA ALA A 43 11.36 -2.74 15.20
C ALA A 43 11.78 -1.27 15.43
N GLU A 44 12.97 -1.03 15.96
CA GLU A 44 13.48 0.30 16.30
C GLU A 44 13.51 1.26 15.10
N ASN A 45 13.63 0.73 13.87
CA ASN A 45 13.60 1.57 12.68
C ASN A 45 12.22 2.18 12.43
N LYS A 46 11.13 1.55 12.87
CA LYS A 46 9.79 2.16 12.85
C LYS A 46 9.72 3.34 13.81
N ALA A 47 10.20 3.15 15.04
CA ALA A 47 10.24 4.22 16.05
C ALA A 47 11.12 5.39 15.59
N LYS A 48 12.32 5.12 15.03
CA LYS A 48 13.20 6.15 14.44
C LYS A 48 12.50 6.93 13.33
N ALA A 49 11.84 6.24 12.41
CA ALA A 49 11.14 6.90 11.31
C ALA A 49 9.97 7.79 11.79
N ILE A 50 9.25 7.38 12.85
CA ILE A 50 8.20 8.20 13.47
C ILE A 50 8.80 9.44 14.14
N ASN A 51 9.86 9.27 14.93
CA ASN A 51 10.56 10.39 15.57
C ASN A 51 11.11 11.40 14.55
N ASP A 52 11.67 10.90 13.44
CA ASP A 52 12.17 11.75 12.36
C ASP A 52 11.04 12.50 11.66
N LEU A 53 9.89 11.85 11.43
CA LEU A 53 8.72 12.50 10.85
C LEU A 53 8.16 13.57 11.79
N ALA A 54 8.03 13.25 13.08
CA ALA A 54 7.54 14.18 14.09
C ALA A 54 8.43 15.42 14.19
N ARG A 55 9.75 15.24 14.24
CA ARG A 55 10.72 16.34 14.24
C ARG A 55 10.61 17.22 12.99
N LYS A 56 10.45 16.62 11.81
CA LYS A 56 10.32 17.36 10.54
C LYS A 56 9.01 18.15 10.42
N ARG A 57 7.94 17.67 11.07
CA ARG A 57 6.61 18.25 10.98
C ARG A 57 6.21 19.08 12.21
N GLY A 58 7.01 19.05 13.26
CA GLY A 58 6.68 19.67 14.54
C GLY A 58 5.55 18.97 15.29
N TYR A 59 5.39 17.65 15.09
CA TYR A 59 4.38 16.87 15.83
C TYR A 59 4.85 16.61 17.26
N ASP A 60 3.96 16.85 18.21
CA ASP A 60 4.15 16.39 19.59
C ASP A 60 3.69 14.93 19.71
N LEU A 61 4.65 14.03 19.93
CA LEU A 61 4.38 12.60 20.05
C LEU A 61 3.55 12.25 21.28
N ALA A 62 3.54 13.08 22.33
CA ALA A 62 2.67 12.88 23.49
C ALA A 62 1.18 12.98 23.12
N ASN A 63 0.85 13.73 22.06
CA ASN A 63 -0.51 13.87 21.54
C ASN A 63 -0.81 12.90 20.37
N CYS A 64 0.16 12.04 20.02
CA CYS A 64 0.02 11.09 18.91
C CYS A 64 -0.52 9.75 19.39
N TYR A 65 -1.09 9.01 18.43
CA TYR A 65 -1.67 7.68 18.61
C TYR A 65 -0.89 6.67 17.76
N ALA A 66 -0.72 5.47 18.28
CA ALA A 66 -0.13 4.35 17.54
C ALA A 66 -0.93 3.07 17.78
N TYR A 67 -1.06 2.27 16.74
CA TYR A 67 -1.82 1.03 16.73
C TYR A 67 -0.95 -0.09 16.16
N SER A 68 -0.85 -1.22 16.85
CA SER A 68 -0.18 -2.42 16.33
C SER A 68 -0.71 -3.70 16.97
N ASP A 69 -0.58 -4.80 16.25
CA ASP A 69 -0.90 -6.17 16.67
C ASP A 69 0.33 -6.97 17.10
N SER A 70 1.55 -6.47 16.84
CA SER A 70 2.79 -7.24 17.05
C SER A 70 3.72 -6.63 18.08
N VAL A 71 4.33 -7.48 18.93
CA VAL A 71 5.38 -7.09 19.87
C VAL A 71 6.61 -6.49 19.16
N THR A 72 6.81 -6.82 17.88
CA THR A 72 7.89 -6.23 17.07
C THR A 72 7.75 -4.70 16.95
N ASP A 73 6.57 -4.14 17.20
CA ASP A 73 6.29 -2.71 17.16
C ASP A 73 6.31 -2.06 18.55
N LEU A 74 6.78 -2.76 19.59
CA LEU A 74 6.80 -2.26 20.96
C LEU A 74 7.46 -0.87 21.06
N THR A 75 8.63 -0.69 20.44
CA THR A 75 9.36 0.59 20.50
C THR A 75 8.63 1.71 19.77
N MET A 76 7.81 1.40 18.76
CA MET A 76 6.92 2.37 18.12
C MET A 76 5.77 2.77 19.05
N LEU A 77 5.16 1.80 19.74
CA LEU A 77 4.08 2.07 20.68
C LEU A 77 4.57 2.88 21.89
N GLU A 78 5.77 2.58 22.40
CA GLU A 78 6.42 3.34 23.48
C GLU A 78 6.74 4.79 23.13
N ALA A 79 6.87 5.10 21.84
CA ALA A 79 7.29 6.42 21.38
C ALA A 79 6.15 7.47 21.40
N VAL A 80 4.90 7.06 21.57
CA VAL A 80 3.73 7.96 21.53
C VAL A 80 3.01 8.02 22.87
N GLY A 81 2.25 9.09 23.12
CA GLY A 81 1.48 9.22 24.35
C GLY A 81 0.22 8.35 24.41
N ASN A 82 -0.31 7.90 23.27
CA ASN A 82 -1.56 7.12 23.19
C ASN A 82 -1.37 5.80 22.42
N PRO A 83 -0.69 4.79 23.00
CA PRO A 83 -0.53 3.47 22.38
C PRO A 83 -1.78 2.59 22.51
N PHE A 84 -2.12 1.86 21.45
CA PHE A 84 -3.21 0.90 21.41
C PHE A 84 -2.73 -0.43 20.85
N ALA A 85 -2.95 -1.51 21.60
CA ALA A 85 -2.72 -2.87 21.13
C ALA A 85 -3.98 -3.38 20.40
N VAL A 86 -3.87 -3.73 19.12
CA VAL A 86 -5.02 -4.12 18.28
C VAL A 86 -4.90 -5.58 17.91
N ASN A 87 -5.86 -6.42 18.31
CA ASN A 87 -5.79 -7.87 18.13
C ASN A 87 -4.39 -8.46 18.47
N PRO A 88 -3.78 -8.09 19.62
CA PRO A 88 -2.36 -8.29 19.83
C PRO A 88 -1.97 -9.76 19.94
N ASP A 89 -0.75 -10.06 19.48
CA ASP A 89 -0.04 -11.30 19.78
C ASP A 89 0.12 -11.51 21.31
N LYS A 90 0.56 -12.71 21.69
CA LYS A 90 0.65 -13.09 23.11
C LYS A 90 1.57 -12.17 23.91
N ASP A 91 2.68 -11.75 23.33
CA ASP A 91 3.72 -10.99 24.03
C ASP A 91 3.31 -9.52 24.16
N LEU A 92 2.79 -8.91 23.09
CA LEU A 92 2.23 -7.56 23.14
C LEU A 92 1.02 -7.49 24.07
N ARG A 93 0.17 -8.52 24.11
CA ARG A 93 -0.96 -8.60 25.05
C ARG A 93 -0.50 -8.57 26.50
N LYS A 94 0.57 -9.30 26.84
CA LYS A 94 1.15 -9.30 28.18
C LYS A 94 1.65 -7.90 28.54
N ILE A 95 2.41 -7.27 27.65
CA ILE A 95 2.95 -5.92 27.86
C ILE A 95 1.83 -4.89 28.00
N ALA A 96 0.81 -4.96 27.14
CA ALA A 96 -0.33 -4.04 27.19
C ALA A 96 -1.04 -4.14 28.55
N LYS A 97 -1.20 -5.35 29.09
CA LYS A 97 -1.75 -5.55 30.44
C LYS A 97 -0.85 -5.01 31.54
N GLU A 98 0.46 -5.22 31.44
CA GLU A 98 1.43 -4.73 32.44
C GLU A 98 1.53 -3.20 32.48
N ARG A 99 1.22 -2.53 31.37
CA ARG A 99 1.33 -1.07 31.21
C ARG A 99 -0.01 -0.35 31.14
N ASP A 100 -1.11 -1.06 31.41
CA ASP A 100 -2.48 -0.55 31.27
C ASP A 100 -2.75 0.12 29.92
N TRP A 101 -2.16 -0.41 28.83
CA TRP A 101 -2.46 0.05 27.48
C TRP A 101 -3.82 -0.49 27.02
N PRO A 102 -4.65 0.34 26.38
CA PRO A 102 -5.90 -0.11 25.79
C PRO A 102 -5.69 -1.24 24.77
N VAL A 103 -6.50 -2.29 24.89
CA VAL A 103 -6.54 -3.40 23.93
C VAL A 103 -7.85 -3.34 23.14
N LEU A 104 -7.74 -3.25 21.81
CA LEU A 104 -8.86 -3.30 20.89
C LEU A 104 -8.95 -4.69 20.26
N VAL A 105 -10.11 -5.33 20.36
CA VAL A 105 -10.37 -6.65 19.77
C VAL A 105 -11.45 -6.52 18.70
N PHE A 106 -11.12 -6.92 17.47
CA PHE A 106 -12.02 -6.90 16.32
C PHE A 106 -12.20 -8.32 15.78
N GLU A 107 -13.41 -8.87 15.94
CA GLU A 107 -13.75 -10.24 15.50
C GLU A 107 -14.39 -10.28 14.10
N ARG A 108 -14.91 -9.15 13.62
CA ARG A 108 -15.60 -9.04 12.32
C ARG A 108 -14.80 -8.14 11.38
N PRO A 109 -14.09 -8.70 10.38
CA PRO A 109 -13.32 -7.90 9.44
C PRO A 109 -14.26 -7.06 8.56
N VAL A 110 -13.87 -5.80 8.32
CA VAL A 110 -14.57 -4.93 7.36
C VAL A 110 -13.87 -5.04 6.01
N ALA A 111 -14.61 -5.42 4.96
CA ALA A 111 -14.05 -5.48 3.62
C ALA A 111 -13.67 -4.07 3.11
N LEU A 112 -12.44 -3.89 2.61
CA LEU A 112 -11.94 -2.61 2.09
C LEU A 112 -12.88 -2.00 1.03
N GLY A 113 -13.44 -2.85 0.16
CA GLY A 113 -14.33 -2.44 -0.94
C GLY A 113 -15.65 -1.81 -0.50
N SER A 114 -16.04 -1.96 0.78
CA SER A 114 -17.24 -1.31 1.32
C SER A 114 -17.05 0.18 1.61
N ARG A 115 -15.79 0.68 1.66
CA ARG A 115 -15.47 2.05 2.08
C ARG A 115 -14.52 2.80 1.14
N VAL A 116 -13.85 2.11 0.22
CA VAL A 116 -12.90 2.71 -0.73
C VAL A 116 -13.44 2.61 -2.15
N LYS A 117 -13.56 3.76 -2.85
CA LYS A 117 -13.87 3.79 -4.29
C LYS A 117 -12.65 3.30 -5.07
N LEU A 118 -12.57 2.00 -5.34
CA LEU A 118 -11.55 1.45 -6.23
C LEU A 118 -11.77 1.99 -7.65
N PRO A 119 -10.74 2.49 -8.35
CA PRO A 119 -10.89 2.83 -9.76
C PRO A 119 -11.29 1.57 -10.53
N PRO A 120 -12.23 1.69 -11.50
CA PRO A 120 -12.65 0.54 -12.28
C PRO A 120 -11.42 -0.08 -12.96
N ALA A 121 -11.30 -1.41 -12.90
CA ALA A 121 -10.32 -2.13 -13.68
C ALA A 121 -10.46 -1.69 -15.14
N LYS A 122 -9.46 -1.03 -15.72
CA LYS A 122 -9.50 -0.62 -17.13
C LYS A 122 -9.63 -1.90 -17.93
N PRO A 123 -10.78 -2.18 -18.60
CA PRO A 123 -10.84 -3.34 -19.44
C PRO A 123 -9.85 -3.15 -20.58
N THR A 124 -9.06 -4.17 -20.85
CA THR A 124 -8.22 -4.35 -22.05
C THR A 124 -9.07 -4.45 -23.33
N LEU A 125 -10.17 -3.72 -23.43
CA LEU A 125 -11.07 -3.70 -24.59
C LEU A 125 -10.52 -2.84 -25.75
N THR A 126 -9.61 -1.89 -25.48
CA THR A 126 -9.06 -1.01 -26.52
C THR A 126 -8.20 -1.77 -27.54
N ALA A 127 -7.60 -2.89 -27.16
CA ALA A 127 -6.79 -3.70 -28.07
C ALA A 127 -7.64 -4.43 -29.14
N LEU A 128 -8.90 -4.77 -28.84
CA LEU A 128 -9.79 -5.48 -29.77
C LEU A 128 -10.39 -4.56 -30.84
N ALA A 129 -10.66 -3.29 -30.50
CA ALA A 129 -11.29 -2.34 -31.43
C ALA A 129 -10.37 -1.95 -32.61
N ILE A 130 -9.06 -1.84 -32.38
CA ILE A 130 -8.08 -1.45 -33.41
C ILE A 130 -7.88 -2.58 -34.44
N ALA A 131 -7.87 -3.84 -34.01
CA ALA A 131 -7.72 -4.99 -34.90
C ALA A 131 -8.92 -5.17 -35.84
N GLY A 132 -10.15 -4.95 -35.35
CA GLY A 132 -11.37 -5.07 -36.15
C GLY A 132 -11.47 -4.04 -37.27
N ALA A 133 -11.13 -2.77 -37.00
CA ALA A 133 -11.19 -1.70 -37.99
C ALA A 133 -10.17 -1.88 -39.13
N ALA A 134 -8.94 -2.34 -38.82
CA ALA A 134 -7.92 -2.62 -39.82
C ALA A 134 -8.30 -3.78 -40.75
N GLY A 135 -8.90 -4.84 -40.21
CA GLY A 135 -9.35 -6.00 -40.99
C GLY A 135 -10.47 -5.66 -41.98
N ILE A 136 -11.47 -4.90 -41.55
CA ILE A 136 -12.58 -4.46 -42.41
C ILE A 136 -12.08 -3.51 -43.50
N GLY A 137 -11.22 -2.54 -43.14
CA GLY A 137 -10.64 -1.60 -44.11
C GLY A 137 -9.81 -2.30 -45.20
N ALA A 138 -8.99 -3.28 -44.83
CA ALA A 138 -8.21 -4.06 -45.77
C ALA A 138 -9.10 -4.88 -46.73
N ALA A 139 -10.17 -5.51 -46.22
CA ALA A 139 -11.09 -6.29 -47.03
C ALA A 139 -11.84 -5.42 -48.05
N VAL A 140 -12.35 -4.26 -47.63
CA VAL A 140 -13.04 -3.31 -48.52
C VAL A 140 -12.10 -2.78 -49.61
N TRP A 141 -10.85 -2.45 -49.25
CA TRP A 141 -9.86 -1.96 -50.20
C TRP A 141 -9.48 -3.02 -51.25
N VAL A 142 -9.21 -4.26 -50.83
CA VAL A 142 -8.91 -5.37 -51.75
C VAL A 142 -10.08 -5.62 -52.70
N ASN A 143 -11.31 -5.60 -52.20
CA ASN A 143 -12.49 -5.84 -53.03
C ASN A 143 -12.73 -4.71 -54.05
N SER A 144 -12.52 -3.46 -53.65
CA SER A 144 -12.63 -2.29 -54.54
C SER A 144 -11.59 -2.26 -55.67
N ARG A 145 -10.38 -2.81 -55.43
CA ARG A 145 -9.34 -2.94 -56.46
C ARG A 145 -9.61 -4.06 -57.47
N LYS A 146 -10.24 -5.15 -57.03
CA LYS A 146 -10.67 -6.23 -57.94
C LYS A 146 -11.78 -5.76 -58.88
N ALA A 147 -12.77 -5.02 -58.38
CA ALA A 147 -13.87 -4.49 -59.18
C ALA A 147 -13.40 -3.50 -60.27
N ARG A 148 -12.31 -2.75 -60.03
CA ARG A 148 -11.75 -1.78 -61.00
C ARG A 148 -10.80 -2.39 -62.04
N ARG A 149 -10.42 -3.66 -61.90
CA ARG A 149 -9.51 -4.37 -62.83
C ARG A 149 -10.23 -5.31 -63.79
N GLY A 150 -11.54 -5.45 -63.65
CA GLY A 150 -12.40 -6.28 -64.52
C GLY A 150 -13.39 -5.49 -65.37
N ALA A 151 -13.15 -4.19 -65.56
CA ALA A 151 -13.91 -3.30 -66.44
C ALA A 151 -13.00 -2.78 -67.55
#